data_AF-A0A1V5QW36-F1
#
_entry.id   AF-A0A1V5QW36-F1
#
_cell.length_a   1.000
_cell.length_b   1.000
_cell.length_c   1.000
_cell.angle_alpha   90.00
_cell.angle_beta   90.00
_cell.angle_gamma   90.00
#
_symmetry.space_group_name_H-M   'P 1'
#
loop_
_entity.id
_entity.type
_entity.pdbx_description
1 polymer ?
#
loop_
_entity_poly.entity_id
_entity_poly.type
_entity_poly.pdbx_seq_one_letter_code
_entity_poly.pdbx_strand_id
1 'polypeptide(L)'
;MNLSLHRMQYRVLYDDATACIHLAPTFDVITSTVYVESDMMALTLNGSKRWPGFAQLRAFGTATCNLPPAVTAEAMSQVAEAVADMRSDLAVAGGVGAAMLTQWETGLQSLLPKRATVVPATPHELHKTYEAPRVGHRH
;
A
#
# COMPACT_ATOMS: atom_id res chain seq x y z
N MET A 1 6.66 3.22 9.48
CA MET A 1 7.35 4.22 8.63
C MET A 1 8.85 4.17 8.96
N ASN A 2 9.70 3.71 8.02
CA ASN A 2 11.08 3.23 8.25
C ASN A 2 12.13 4.20 7.68
N LEU A 3 13.11 4.61 8.50
CA LEU A 3 14.14 5.61 8.17
C LEU A 3 15.40 5.05 7.46
N SER A 4 15.41 3.82 6.97
CA SER A 4 16.63 3.27 6.35
C SER A 4 16.40 2.38 5.13
N LEU A 5 15.68 2.86 4.11
CA LEU A 5 15.81 2.30 2.74
C LEU A 5 17.16 2.73 2.12
N HIS A 6 18.27 2.31 2.72
CA HIS A 6 19.44 2.00 1.89
C HIS A 6 19.12 0.68 1.18
N ARG A 7 19.59 0.55 -0.05
CA ARG A 7 19.33 -0.50 -1.05
C ARG A 7 19.28 -1.98 -0.59
N MET A 8 19.58 -2.27 0.68
CA MET A 8 19.70 -3.60 1.28
C MET A 8 18.43 -4.17 1.94
N GLN A 9 17.32 -3.42 2.00
CA GLN A 9 16.08 -3.92 2.63
C GLN A 9 15.18 -4.75 1.69
N TYR A 10 15.39 -4.69 0.37
CA TYR A 10 14.70 -5.54 -0.59
C TYR A 10 15.61 -6.69 -0.99
N ARG A 11 15.10 -7.92 -0.87
CA ARG A 11 15.82 -9.14 -1.23
C ARG A 11 15.00 -9.95 -2.22
N VAL A 12 15.70 -10.70 -3.04
CA VAL A 12 15.14 -11.66 -3.99
C VAL A 12 15.55 -13.05 -3.54
N LEU A 13 14.63 -14.00 -3.66
CA LEU A 13 14.89 -15.42 -3.49
C LEU A 13 15.03 -16.07 -4.87
N TYR A 14 16.02 -16.95 -4.98
CA TYR A 14 16.24 -17.82 -6.13
C TYR A 14 16.21 -19.25 -5.62
N ASP A 15 15.41 -20.10 -6.27
CA ASP A 15 15.41 -21.53 -5.98
C ASP A 15 16.58 -22.23 -6.69
N ASP A 16 16.90 -21.79 -7.92
CA ASP A 16 18.10 -22.14 -8.67
C ASP A 16 18.47 -21.02 -9.68
N ALA A 17 19.59 -21.18 -10.40
CA ALA A 17 20.13 -20.17 -11.32
C ALA A 17 19.25 -19.86 -12.55
N THR A 18 18.23 -20.68 -12.81
CA THR A 18 17.29 -20.57 -13.93
C THR A 18 15.84 -20.37 -13.50
N ALA A 19 15.57 -20.47 -12.20
CA ALA A 19 14.23 -20.38 -11.63
C ALA A 19 13.63 -18.97 -11.69
N CYS A 20 12.32 -18.92 -11.47
CA CYS A 20 11.59 -17.68 -11.28
C CYS A 20 12.13 -16.88 -10.08
N ILE A 21 12.19 -15.57 -10.25
CA ILE A 21 12.62 -14.63 -9.21
C ILE A 21 11.43 -14.34 -8.30
N HIS A 22 11.59 -14.62 -7.00
CA HIS A 22 10.60 -14.28 -5.98
C HIS A 22 11.08 -13.13 -5.12
N LEU A 23 10.18 -12.24 -4.72
CA LEU A 23 10.49 -11.27 -3.68
C LEU A 23 10.58 -12.00 -2.33
N ALA A 24 11.64 -11.74 -1.58
CA ALA A 24 11.69 -12.16 -0.19
C ALA A 24 10.63 -11.41 0.63
N PRO A 25 10.19 -11.98 1.76
CA PRO A 25 9.35 -11.24 2.71
C PRO A 25 9.96 -9.88 3.07
N THR A 26 9.12 -8.89 3.33
CA THR A 26 9.59 -7.57 3.77
C THR A 26 10.07 -7.67 5.21
N PHE A 27 11.30 -7.21 5.46
CA PHE A 27 11.89 -7.13 6.80
C PHE A 27 12.14 -5.67 7.18
N ASP A 28 12.43 -5.44 8.47
CA ASP A 28 12.87 -4.13 9.00
C ASP A 28 11.84 -2.99 8.87
N VAL A 29 10.54 -3.31 8.98
CA VAL A 29 9.49 -2.28 9.01
C VAL A 29 9.40 -1.68 10.43
N ILE A 30 10.01 -0.52 10.62
CA ILE A 30 9.97 0.23 11.89
C ILE A 30 9.07 1.46 11.79
N THR A 31 8.77 2.11 12.93
CA THR A 31 8.11 3.43 13.01
C THR A 31 9.10 4.46 13.57
N SER A 32 9.88 5.10 12.69
CA SER A 32 10.93 6.05 13.02
C SER A 32 10.46 7.45 13.34
N THR A 33 9.24 7.84 12.94
CA THR A 33 8.71 9.19 13.17
C THR A 33 8.59 9.55 14.66
N VAL A 34 8.55 8.55 15.53
CA VAL A 34 8.57 8.75 16.99
C VAL A 34 9.94 9.21 17.51
N TYR A 35 11.00 8.98 16.74
CA TYR A 35 12.38 9.36 17.07
C TYR A 35 12.92 10.46 16.15
N VAL A 36 12.37 10.59 14.93
CA VAL A 36 12.77 11.57 13.92
C VAL A 36 11.52 12.26 13.39
N GLU A 37 11.25 13.45 13.92
CA GLU A 37 9.99 14.18 13.69
C GLU A 37 9.70 14.51 12.22
N SER A 38 10.75 14.75 11.42
CA SER A 38 10.64 15.08 9.97
C SER A 38 11.22 13.98 9.08
N ASP A 39 10.87 12.72 9.37
CA ASP A 39 11.27 11.58 8.53
C ASP A 39 10.77 11.72 7.08
N MET A 40 11.58 11.23 6.14
CA MET A 40 11.30 11.24 4.71
C MET A 40 11.50 9.85 4.13
N MET A 41 10.75 9.53 3.06
CA MET A 41 10.97 8.30 2.30
C MET A 41 12.41 8.24 1.81
N ALA A 42 13.04 7.09 1.98
CA ALA A 42 14.39 6.91 1.49
C ALA A 42 14.43 6.70 -0.04
N LEU A 43 13.35 6.17 -0.65
CA LEU A 43 13.14 6.19 -2.11
C LEU A 43 12.21 7.33 -2.53
N THR A 44 12.45 7.89 -3.72
CA THR A 44 11.59 8.94 -4.27
C THR A 44 10.36 8.34 -4.95
N LEU A 45 9.21 8.98 -4.77
CA LEU A 45 8.00 8.76 -5.55
C LEU A 45 7.73 10.02 -6.37
N ASN A 46 7.70 9.89 -7.69
CA ASN A 46 7.58 11.02 -8.63
C ASN A 46 8.52 12.20 -8.30
N GLY A 47 9.79 11.89 -7.98
CA GLY A 47 10.82 12.88 -7.66
C GLY A 47 10.77 13.46 -6.24
N SER A 48 9.80 13.05 -5.41
CA SER A 48 9.65 13.53 -4.03
C SER A 48 10.02 12.46 -3.01
N LYS A 49 10.73 12.85 -1.94
CA LYS A 49 10.94 12.02 -0.74
C LYS A 49 9.86 12.21 0.32
N ARG A 50 8.89 13.09 0.10
CA ARG A 50 7.77 13.29 1.05
C ARG A 50 6.84 12.08 1.01
N TRP A 51 6.33 11.70 2.19
CA TRP A 51 5.32 10.66 2.29
C TRP A 51 4.07 11.02 1.48
N PRO A 52 3.64 10.15 0.55
CA PRO A 52 2.55 10.44 -0.36
C PRO A 52 1.19 10.22 0.32
N GLY A 53 0.19 11.03 -0.03
CA GLY A 53 -1.21 10.77 0.31
C GLY A 53 -1.92 9.90 -0.73
N PHE A 54 -3.19 9.58 -0.46
CA PHE A 54 -4.02 8.70 -1.29
C PHE A 54 -3.94 8.99 -2.80
N ALA A 55 -4.13 10.25 -3.19
CA ALA A 55 -4.16 10.65 -4.60
C ALA A 55 -2.81 10.41 -5.32
N GLN A 56 -1.69 10.63 -4.62
CA GLN A 56 -0.35 10.44 -5.18
C GLN A 56 -0.03 8.95 -5.31
N LEU A 57 -0.42 8.13 -4.33
CA LEU A 57 -0.29 6.68 -4.40
C LEU A 57 -1.14 6.07 -5.51
N ARG A 58 -2.40 6.53 -5.64
CA ARG A 58 -3.28 6.10 -6.72
C ARG A 58 -2.72 6.43 -8.10
N ALA A 59 -2.22 7.65 -8.27
CA ALA A 59 -1.59 8.08 -9.53
C ALA A 59 -0.30 7.30 -9.83
N PHE A 60 0.50 6.99 -8.82
CA PHE A 60 1.70 6.16 -8.98
C PHE A 60 1.35 4.74 -9.41
N GLY A 61 0.38 4.10 -8.75
CA GLY A 61 -0.06 2.74 -9.09
C GLY A 61 -0.55 2.63 -10.54
N THR A 62 -1.33 3.60 -11.02
CA THR A 62 -1.83 3.58 -12.40
C THR A 62 -0.77 4.00 -13.41
N ALA A 63 -0.05 5.09 -13.18
CA ALA A 63 0.85 5.66 -14.19
C ALA A 63 2.24 5.01 -14.23
N THR A 64 2.74 4.52 -13.10
CA THR A 64 4.09 3.94 -13.00
C THR A 64 4.07 2.43 -12.88
N CYS A 65 3.15 1.87 -12.07
CA CYS A 65 3.03 0.43 -11.91
C CYS A 65 2.08 -0.23 -12.93
N ASN A 66 1.40 0.56 -13.76
CA ASN A 66 0.43 0.09 -14.75
C ASN A 66 -0.68 -0.82 -14.14
N LEU A 67 -1.05 -0.56 -12.89
CA LEU A 67 -2.11 -1.27 -12.20
C LEU A 67 -3.48 -0.64 -12.51
N PRO A 68 -4.55 -1.44 -12.63
CA PRO A 68 -5.90 -0.90 -12.70
C PRO A 68 -6.21 -0.02 -11.47
N PRO A 69 -7.02 1.04 -11.62
CA PRO A 69 -7.39 1.91 -10.49
C PRO A 69 -8.04 1.15 -9.33
N ALA A 70 -8.86 0.14 -9.63
CA ALA A 70 -9.50 -0.71 -8.63
C ALA A 70 -8.48 -1.52 -7.82
N VAL A 71 -7.53 -2.18 -8.49
CA VAL A 71 -6.46 -2.96 -7.84
C VAL A 71 -5.57 -2.07 -6.97
N THR A 72 -5.27 -0.86 -7.45
CA THR A 72 -4.49 0.11 -6.66
C THR A 72 -5.24 0.53 -5.39
N ALA A 73 -6.53 0.84 -5.50
CA ALA A 73 -7.35 1.21 -4.36
C ALA A 73 -7.52 0.05 -3.36
N GLU A 74 -7.71 -1.17 -3.87
CA GLU A 74 -7.81 -2.38 -3.07
C GLU A 74 -6.53 -2.64 -2.27
N ALA A 75 -5.36 -2.57 -2.92
CA ALA A 75 -4.07 -2.73 -2.24
C ALA A 75 -3.89 -1.71 -1.11
N MET A 76 -4.34 -0.47 -1.31
CA MET A 76 -4.29 0.57 -0.27
C MET A 76 -5.27 0.29 0.87
N SER A 77 -6.48 -0.20 0.57
CA SER A 77 -7.45 -0.62 1.58
C SER A 77 -6.93 -1.79 2.42
N GLN A 78 -6.36 -2.82 1.80
CA GLN A 78 -5.80 -3.97 2.51
C GLN A 78 -4.68 -3.55 3.48
N VAL A 79 -3.83 -2.60 3.10
CA VAL A 79 -2.80 -2.05 3.99
C VAL A 79 -3.43 -1.27 5.14
N ALA A 80 -4.45 -0.45 4.87
CA ALA A 80 -5.14 0.32 5.90
C ALA A 80 -5.86 -0.59 6.92
N GLU A 81 -6.51 -1.65 6.45
CA GLU A 81 -7.16 -2.66 7.30
C GLU A 81 -6.13 -3.40 8.17
N ALA A 82 -5.06 -3.91 7.57
CA ALA A 82 -4.01 -4.61 8.32
C ALA A 82 -3.37 -3.72 9.41
N VAL A 83 -3.16 -2.43 9.13
CA VAL A 83 -2.64 -1.48 10.13
C VAL A 83 -3.67 -1.18 11.21
N ALA A 84 -4.96 -1.10 10.86
CA ALA A 84 -6.04 -0.92 11.83
C ALA A 84 -6.18 -2.14 12.77
N ASP A 85 -6.02 -3.36 12.25
CA ASP A 85 -6.03 -4.58 13.04
C ASP A 85 -4.82 -4.66 13.98
N MET A 86 -3.60 -4.41 13.49
CA MET A 86 -2.41 -4.39 14.35
C MET A 86 -2.49 -3.32 15.46
N ARG A 87 -3.21 -2.23 15.21
CA ARG A 87 -3.42 -1.16 16.20
C ARG A 87 -4.17 -1.67 17.43
N SER A 88 -5.16 -2.56 17.27
CA SER A 88 -5.87 -3.10 18.45
C SER A 88 -4.96 -3.90 19.36
N ASP A 89 -3.95 -4.56 18.79
CA ASP A 89 -2.97 -5.35 19.55
C ASP A 89 -1.95 -4.46 20.28
N LEU A 90 -1.63 -3.30 19.71
CA LEU A 90 -0.68 -2.34 20.29
C LEU A 90 -1.31 -1.34 21.28
N ALA A 91 -2.64 -1.28 21.37
CA ALA A 91 -3.35 -0.38 22.29
C ALA A 91 -3.02 -0.61 23.77
N VAL A 92 -2.43 -1.76 24.11
CA VAL A 92 -1.96 -2.13 25.45
C VAL A 92 -0.53 -1.66 25.77
N ALA A 93 0.21 -1.11 24.79
CA ALA A 93 1.60 -0.69 24.96
C ALA A 93 1.70 0.81 25.35
N GLY A 94 2.02 1.09 26.61
CA GLY A 94 2.31 2.46 27.08
C GLY A 94 3.61 3.06 26.54
N GLY A 95 3.88 4.33 26.86
CA GLY A 95 5.13 5.01 26.49
C GLY A 95 5.26 5.27 24.99
N VAL A 96 6.35 4.81 24.38
CA VAL A 96 6.62 4.95 22.92
C VAL A 96 5.52 4.32 22.08
N GLY A 97 4.85 3.26 22.56
CA GLY A 97 3.73 2.62 21.87
C GLY A 97 2.57 3.60 21.62
N ALA A 98 2.24 4.44 22.60
CA ALA A 98 1.21 5.46 22.44
C ALA A 98 1.56 6.48 21.34
N ALA A 99 2.83 6.90 21.27
CA ALA A 99 3.29 7.80 20.21
C ALA A 99 3.30 7.11 18.83
N MET A 100 3.62 5.81 18.75
CA MET A 100 3.49 5.03 17.52
C MET A 100 2.02 4.98 17.05
N LEU A 101 1.06 4.77 17.95
CA LEU A 101 -0.36 4.75 17.61
C LEU A 101 -0.82 6.07 16.98
N THR A 102 -0.38 7.22 17.51
CA THR A 102 -0.68 8.54 16.92
C THR A 102 -0.11 8.68 15.51
N GLN A 103 1.10 8.18 15.28
CA GLN A 103 1.73 8.21 13.95
C GLN A 103 0.98 7.30 12.97
N TRP A 104 0.50 6.14 13.42
CA TRP A 104 -0.28 5.22 12.60
C TRP A 104 -1.64 5.79 12.22
N GLU A 105 -2.33 6.46 13.13
CA GLU A 105 -3.59 7.16 12.83
C GLU A 105 -3.39 8.22 11.74
N THR A 106 -2.32 9.01 11.85
CA THR A 106 -1.97 10.01 10.84
C THR A 106 -1.76 9.37 9.47
N GLY A 107 -1.03 8.24 9.43
CA GLY A 107 -0.82 7.44 8.23
C GLY A 107 -2.12 6.90 7.64
N LEU A 108 -2.98 6.28 8.45
CA LEU A 108 -4.27 5.74 8.03
C LEU A 108 -5.17 6.81 7.41
N GLN A 109 -5.24 8.00 8.02
CA GLN A 109 -6.02 9.13 7.48
C GLN A 109 -5.50 9.61 6.12
N SER A 110 -4.20 9.47 5.86
CA SER A 110 -3.57 9.83 4.59
C SER A 110 -3.80 8.79 3.48
N LEU A 111 -3.99 7.52 3.88
CA LEU A 111 -4.18 6.37 3.00
C LEU A 111 -5.63 6.15 2.58
N LEU A 112 -6.59 6.80 3.22
CA LEU A 112 -8.00 6.72 2.83
C LEU A 112 -8.38 7.95 1.99
N PRO A 113 -9.32 7.80 1.04
CA PRO A 113 -9.85 8.95 0.34
C PRO A 113 -10.45 9.91 1.37
N LYS A 114 -9.96 11.15 1.41
CA LYS A 114 -10.61 12.21 2.19
C LYS A 114 -12.07 12.24 1.76
N ARG A 115 -12.97 11.95 2.70
CA ARG A 115 -14.41 11.77 2.50
C ARG A 115 -14.90 12.76 1.44
N ALA A 116 -15.05 12.27 0.21
CA ALA A 116 -15.63 13.07 -0.85
C ALA A 116 -17.07 13.34 -0.41
N THR A 117 -17.49 14.61 -0.44
CA THR A 117 -18.90 14.95 -0.38
C THR A 117 -19.63 14.03 -1.34
N VAL A 118 -20.53 13.20 -0.81
CA VAL A 118 -21.32 12.26 -1.60
C VAL A 118 -22.12 13.09 -2.60
N VAL A 119 -21.72 13.06 -3.87
CA VAL A 119 -22.63 13.36 -4.96
C VAL A 119 -23.38 12.05 -5.21
N PRO A 120 -24.71 12.01 -5.05
CA PRO A 120 -25.46 10.77 -5.28
C PRO A 120 -25.32 10.40 -6.75
N ALA A 121 -24.76 9.23 -7.02
CA ALA A 121 -24.73 8.66 -8.35
C ALA A 121 -26.17 8.29 -8.75
N THR A 122 -26.63 8.81 -9.88
CA THR A 122 -27.86 8.35 -10.52
C THR A 122 -27.62 6.93 -11.07
N PRO A 123 -28.56 5.99 -10.88
CA PRO A 123 -28.42 4.64 -11.37
C PRO A 123 -28.83 4.57 -12.84
N HIS A 124 -27.86 4.36 -13.75
CA HIS A 124 -28.16 3.70 -15.02
C HIS A 124 -26.96 2.88 -15.52
N GLU A 125 -27.22 1.57 -15.61
CA GLU A 125 -26.69 0.59 -16.56
C GLU A 125 -25.18 0.36 -16.68
N LEU A 126 -24.70 -0.71 -16.03
CA LEU A 126 -23.70 -1.61 -16.62
C LEU A 126 -23.95 -3.07 -16.19
N HIS A 127 -25.10 -3.62 -16.58
CA HIS A 127 -25.31 -5.07 -16.66
C HIS A 127 -25.33 -5.47 -18.14
N LYS A 128 -24.16 -5.73 -18.75
CA LYS A 128 -24.02 -6.57 -19.96
C LYS A 128 -22.67 -7.30 -20.00
N THR A 129 -22.68 -8.51 -19.43
CA THR A 129 -22.08 -9.77 -19.92
C THR A 129 -20.68 -9.78 -20.57
N TYR A 130 -19.73 -10.45 -19.91
CA TYR A 130 -18.58 -11.12 -20.56
C TYR A 130 -18.79 -12.64 -20.45
N GLU A 131 -19.04 -13.31 -21.58
CA GLU A 131 -18.94 -14.76 -21.71
C GLU A 131 -17.51 -15.15 -22.12
N ALA A 132 -16.95 -16.15 -21.43
CA ALA A 132 -15.62 -16.68 -21.73
C ALA A 132 -15.64 -17.63 -22.96
N PRO A 133 -14.58 -17.67 -23.79
CA PRO A 133 -14.52 -18.59 -24.93
C PRO A 133 -14.23 -20.02 -24.48
N ARG A 134 -15.03 -20.99 -24.96
CA ARG A 134 -14.74 -22.43 -24.82
C ARG A 134 -13.58 -22.80 -25.73
N VAL A 135 -12.46 -23.23 -25.12
CA VAL A 135 -11.30 -23.77 -25.83
C VAL A 135 -11.66 -25.16 -26.38
N GLY A 136 -11.69 -25.29 -27.71
CA GLY A 136 -11.87 -26.55 -28.40
C GLY A 136 -10.56 -27.34 -28.46
N HIS A 137 -10.54 -28.52 -27.87
CA HIS A 137 -9.51 -29.53 -28.13
C HIS A 137 -9.80 -30.20 -29.49
N ARG A 138 -8.84 -30.13 -30.43
CA ARG A 138 -8.76 -31.08 -31.53
C ARG A 138 -7.60 -32.03 -31.25
N HIS A 139 -7.93 -33.31 -31.26
CA HIS A 139 -7.01 -34.43 -31.41
C HIS A 139 -6.48 -34.51 -32.84
#